data_AF-A0AAV9XF66-F1
#
_entry.id   AF-A0AAV9XF66-F1
#
_cell.length_a   1.000
_cell.length_b   1.000
_cell.length_c   1.000
_cell.angle_alpha   90.00
_cell.angle_beta   90.00
_cell.angle_gamma   90.00
#
_symmetry.space_group_name_H-M   'P 1'
#
loop_
_entity.id
_entity.type
_entity.pdbx_description
1 polymer ?
#
loop_
_entity_poly.entity_id
_entity_poly.type
_entity_poly.pdbx_seq_one_letter_code
_entity_poly.pdbx_strand_id
1 'polypeptide(L)'
;MAPTVLYARIMGPTLIALSVSEARNWKIFTESTPAVVYLNGTILFACGITVVQSHNVWQLSRAALVTGVGWFCLGLGLLRMIFPDRVLASIQDGTAPKVSILGAVGFTGGLLCAVGYQMV
;
A
#
# COMPACT_ATOMS: atom_id res chain seq x y z
N MET A 1 22.50 5.60 1.65
CA MET A 1 21.52 6.59 2.16
C MET A 1 20.66 7.23 1.06
N ALA A 2 21.17 7.54 -0.13
CA ALA A 2 20.38 8.12 -1.24
C ALA A 2 19.16 7.31 -1.74
N PRO A 3 19.18 5.95 -1.82
CA PRO A 3 18.04 5.20 -2.36
C PRO A 3 16.82 5.26 -1.44
N THR A 4 17.02 5.18 -0.12
CA THR A 4 15.95 5.18 0.88
C THR A 4 15.13 6.47 0.86
N VAL A 5 15.79 7.61 0.67
CA VAL A 5 15.13 8.94 0.64
C VAL A 5 14.27 9.10 -0.62
N LEU A 6 14.74 8.62 -1.77
CA LEU A 6 13.97 8.65 -3.01
C LEU A 6 12.66 7.85 -2.88
N TYR A 7 12.75 6.62 -2.36
CA TYR A 7 11.58 5.77 -2.17
C TYR A 7 10.59 6.36 -1.16
N ALA A 8 11.07 6.94 -0.05
CA ALA A 8 10.20 7.59 0.92
C ALA A 8 9.46 8.82 0.34
N ARG A 9 10.15 9.64 -0.47
CA ARG A 9 9.56 10.84 -1.10
C ARG A 9 8.56 10.53 -2.22
N ILE A 10 8.66 9.37 -2.86
CA ILE A 10 7.69 8.92 -3.85
C ILE A 10 6.52 8.21 -3.13
N MET A 11 6.82 7.21 -2.29
CA MET A 11 5.77 6.41 -1.65
C MET A 11 4.90 7.21 -0.67
N GLY A 12 5.46 8.13 0.11
CA GLY A 12 4.70 8.92 1.08
C GLY A 12 3.54 9.69 0.45
N PRO A 13 3.79 10.62 -0.50
CA PRO A 13 2.75 11.34 -1.21
C PRO A 13 1.79 10.43 -1.99
N THR A 14 2.30 9.37 -2.63
CA THR A 14 1.44 8.41 -3.36
C THR A 14 0.46 7.71 -2.44
N LEU A 15 0.90 7.24 -1.26
CA LEU A 15 0.02 6.58 -0.29
C LEU A 15 -1.02 7.54 0.29
N ILE A 16 -0.66 8.81 0.53
CA ILE A 16 -1.61 9.85 0.95
C ILE A 16 -2.66 10.09 -0.15
N ALA A 17 -2.22 10.31 -1.39
CA ALA A 17 -3.11 10.55 -2.52
C ALA A 17 -4.07 9.38 -2.75
N LEU A 18 -3.56 8.14 -2.70
CA LEU A 18 -4.38 6.92 -2.77
C LEU A 18 -5.40 6.89 -1.64
N SER A 19 -4.97 7.05 -0.39
CA SER A 19 -5.87 6.98 0.79
C SER A 19 -7.01 8.01 0.71
N VAL A 20 -6.69 9.26 0.34
CA VAL A 20 -7.69 10.32 0.19
C VAL A 20 -8.64 10.03 -0.98
N SER A 21 -8.10 9.56 -2.11
CA SER A 21 -8.91 9.21 -3.28
C SER A 21 -9.86 8.04 -3.03
N GLU A 22 -9.40 7.01 -2.31
CA GLU A 22 -10.19 5.83 -1.95
C GLU A 22 -11.27 6.18 -0.92
N ALA A 23 -10.95 7.02 0.07
CA ALA A 23 -11.93 7.51 1.05
C ALA A 23 -13.09 8.25 0.36
N ARG A 24 -12.78 9.08 -0.63
CA ARG A 24 -13.79 9.87 -1.35
C ARG A 24 -14.61 9.03 -2.33
N ASN A 25 -13.98 8.04 -2.97
CA ASN A 25 -14.61 7.26 -4.03
C ASN A 25 -15.05 5.86 -3.58
N TRP A 26 -15.30 5.63 -2.29
CA TRP A 26 -15.58 4.30 -1.74
C TRP A 26 -16.63 3.48 -2.53
N LYS A 27 -17.65 4.15 -3.08
CA LYS A 27 -18.72 3.54 -3.87
C LYS A 27 -18.22 2.77 -5.11
N ILE A 28 -17.09 3.16 -5.70
CA ILE A 28 -16.55 2.45 -6.88
C ILE A 28 -16.13 1.01 -6.54
N PHE A 29 -15.73 0.75 -5.29
CA PHE A 29 -15.25 -0.56 -4.87
C PHE A 29 -16.39 -1.56 -4.64
N THR A 30 -17.57 -1.09 -4.24
CA THR A 30 -18.75 -1.96 -4.07
C THR A 30 -19.33 -2.42 -5.42
N GLU A 31 -19.17 -1.61 -6.47
CA GLU A 31 -19.63 -1.90 -7.84
C GLU A 31 -18.53 -2.52 -8.72
N SER A 32 -17.36 -2.81 -8.15
CA SER A 32 -16.20 -3.36 -8.87
C SER A 32 -16.38 -4.84 -9.21
N THR A 33 -15.59 -5.31 -10.18
CA THR A 33 -15.52 -6.73 -10.56
C THR A 33 -14.29 -7.41 -9.97
N PRO A 34 -14.28 -8.75 -9.81
CA PRO A 34 -13.10 -9.48 -9.36
C PRO A 34 -11.85 -9.24 -10.23
N ALA A 35 -12.04 -8.99 -11.52
CA ALA A 35 -10.97 -8.66 -12.46
C ALA A 35 -10.25 -7.35 -12.09
N VAL A 36 -10.97 -6.33 -11.62
CA VAL A 36 -10.39 -5.07 -11.16
C VAL A 36 -9.59 -5.27 -9.87
N VAL A 37 -10.09 -6.12 -8.95
CA VAL A 37 -9.39 -6.47 -7.71
C VAL A 37 -8.07 -7.20 -8.01
N TYR A 38 -8.11 -8.16 -8.95
CA TYR A 38 -6.92 -8.87 -9.41
C TYR A 38 -5.89 -7.93 -10.06
N LEU A 39 -6.34 -7.06 -10.97
CA LEU A 39 -5.47 -6.09 -11.65
C LEU A 39 -4.81 -5.13 -10.64
N ASN A 40 -5.60 -4.63 -9.69
CA ASN A 40 -5.08 -3.76 -8.64
C ASN A 40 -4.06 -4.50 -7.74
N GLY A 41 -4.37 -5.74 -7.36
CA GLY A 41 -3.42 -6.63 -6.67
C GLY A 41 -2.12 -6.83 -7.44
N THR A 42 -2.21 -6.92 -8.77
CA THR A 42 -1.06 -7.09 -9.67
C THR A 42 -0.12 -5.90 -9.67
N ILE A 43 -0.67 -4.69 -9.77
CA ILE A 43 0.11 -3.45 -9.70
C ILE A 43 0.77 -3.34 -8.33
N LEU A 44 0.03 -3.61 -7.25
CA LEU A 44 0.54 -3.52 -5.88
C LEU A 44 1.66 -4.53 -5.61
N PHE A 45 1.54 -5.75 -6.13
CA PHE A 45 2.54 -6.80 -6.04
C PHE A 45 3.83 -6.42 -6.80
N ALA A 46 3.71 -5.94 -8.04
CA ALA A 46 4.85 -5.50 -8.83
C ALA A 46 5.61 -4.32 -8.17
N CYS A 47 4.87 -3.36 -7.62
CA CYS A 47 5.44 -2.27 -6.83
C CYS A 47 6.15 -2.80 -5.58
N GLY A 48 5.51 -3.71 -4.83
CA GLY A 48 6.09 -4.33 -3.63
C GLY A 48 7.40 -5.08 -3.93
N ILE A 49 7.42 -5.90 -4.99
CA ILE A 49 8.65 -6.58 -5.45
C ILE A 49 9.75 -5.58 -5.78
N THR A 50 9.41 -4.49 -6.48
CA THR A 50 10.40 -3.47 -6.87
C THR A 50 11.04 -2.83 -5.65
N VAL A 51 10.23 -2.51 -4.62
CA VAL A 51 10.72 -1.93 -3.36
C VAL A 51 11.55 -2.94 -2.58
N VAL A 52 11.07 -4.18 -2.42
CA VAL A 52 11.81 -5.21 -1.70
C VAL A 52 13.14 -5.52 -2.39
N GLN A 53 13.18 -5.68 -3.71
CA GLN A 53 14.44 -5.95 -4.41
C GLN A 53 15.44 -4.79 -4.37
N SER A 54 14.96 -3.55 -4.48
CA SER A 54 15.84 -2.36 -4.46
C SER A 54 16.26 -1.94 -3.05
N HIS A 55 15.45 -2.27 -2.04
CA HIS A 55 15.64 -1.79 -0.68
C HIS A 55 15.21 -2.82 0.38
N ASN A 56 15.88 -3.97 0.43
CA ASN A 56 15.70 -4.97 1.50
C ASN A 56 16.67 -4.74 2.68
N VAL A 57 16.58 -3.59 3.34
CA VAL A 57 17.47 -3.25 4.45
C VAL A 57 16.71 -3.29 5.77
N TRP A 58 17.04 -4.27 6.62
CA TRP A 58 16.44 -4.49 7.95
C TRP A 58 17.30 -3.96 9.10
N GLN A 59 18.21 -3.02 8.82
CA GLN A 59 18.90 -2.32 9.90
C GLN A 59 17.89 -1.47 10.68
N LEU A 60 18.04 -1.41 12.01
CA LEU A 60 17.17 -0.73 12.99
C LEU A 60 17.08 0.81 12.82
N SER A 61 17.33 1.31 11.62
CA SER A 61 17.13 2.69 11.19
C SER A 61 15.79 2.82 10.45
N ARG A 62 15.44 4.07 10.15
CA ARG A 62 14.23 4.46 9.40
C ARG A 62 14.05 3.74 8.04
N ALA A 63 15.09 3.08 7.53
CA ALA A 63 15.03 2.19 6.36
C ALA A 63 14.12 0.97 6.57
N ALA A 64 14.02 0.42 7.78
CA ALA A 64 13.17 -0.74 8.08
C ALA A 64 11.68 -0.46 7.81
N LEU A 65 11.22 0.79 7.98
CA LEU A 65 9.84 1.20 7.65
C LEU A 65 9.58 1.11 6.14
N VAL A 66 10.53 1.55 5.32
CA VAL A 66 10.43 1.49 3.85
C VAL A 66 10.39 0.04 3.38
N THR A 67 11.27 -0.80 3.94
CA THR A 67 11.31 -2.23 3.67
C THR A 67 9.99 -2.90 4.08
N GLY A 68 9.45 -2.56 5.26
CA GLY A 68 8.16 -3.06 5.74
C GLY A 68 6.98 -2.68 4.82
N VAL A 69 6.97 -1.47 4.27
CA VAL A 69 5.95 -1.05 3.29
C VAL A 69 6.08 -1.83 1.98
N GLY A 70 7.30 -2.07 1.50
CA GLY A 70 7.53 -2.91 0.32
C GLY A 70 6.96 -4.32 0.51
N TRP A 71 7.25 -4.94 1.65
CA TRP A 71 6.70 -6.26 2.00
C TRP A 71 5.18 -6.25 2.19
N PHE A 72 4.61 -5.20 2.79
CA PHE A 72 3.17 -5.06 2.93
C PHE A 72 2.47 -4.96 1.57
N CYS A 73 2.98 -4.13 0.65
CA CYS A 73 2.46 -4.04 -0.72
C CYS A 73 2.57 -5.38 -1.45
N LEU A 74 3.68 -6.09 -1.29
CA LEU A 74 3.89 -7.41 -1.89
C LEU A 74 2.85 -8.42 -1.37
N GLY A 75 2.71 -8.54 -0.04
CA GLY A 75 1.76 -9.47 0.57
C GLY A 75 0.30 -9.14 0.25
N LEU A 76 -0.08 -7.87 0.35
CA LEU A 76 -1.44 -7.41 0.04
C LEU A 76 -1.78 -7.61 -1.45
N GLY A 77 -0.84 -7.32 -2.34
CA GLY A 77 -1.00 -7.55 -3.77
C GLY A 77 -1.20 -9.04 -4.10
N LEU A 78 -0.40 -9.91 -3.48
CA LEU A 78 -0.52 -11.35 -3.64
C LEU A 78 -1.85 -11.90 -3.11
N LEU A 79 -2.33 -11.45 -1.95
CA LEU A 79 -3.64 -11.84 -1.42
C LEU A 79 -4.78 -11.47 -2.36
N ARG A 80 -4.73 -10.27 -2.96
CA ARG A 80 -5.72 -9.81 -3.95
C ARG A 80 -5.67 -10.61 -5.25
N MET A 81 -4.51 -11.11 -5.66
CA MET A 81 -4.41 -12.01 -6.81
C MET A 81 -4.97 -13.41 -6.55
N ILE A 82 -4.67 -13.99 -5.38
CA ILE A 82 -5.06 -15.38 -5.07
C ILE A 82 -6.56 -15.46 -4.76
N PHE A 83 -7.13 -14.46 -4.08
CA PHE A 83 -8.52 -14.48 -3.63
C PHE A 83 -9.30 -13.21 -4.03
N PRO A 84 -9.43 -12.89 -5.33
CA PRO A 84 -10.09 -11.67 -5.76
C PRO A 84 -11.58 -11.63 -5.36
N ASP A 85 -12.29 -12.75 -5.48
CA ASP A 85 -13.72 -12.83 -5.13
C ASP A 85 -13.98 -12.66 -3.63
N ARG A 86 -13.13 -13.23 -2.77
CA ARG A 86 -13.27 -13.10 -1.32
C ARG A 86 -13.00 -11.67 -0.85
N VAL A 87 -12.04 -11.00 -1.47
CA VAL A 87 -11.74 -9.59 -1.19
C VAL A 87 -12.92 -8.71 -1.63
N LEU A 88 -13.49 -8.95 -2.82
CA LEU A 88 -14.65 -8.20 -3.29
C LEU A 88 -15.88 -8.43 -2.41
N ALA A 89 -16.19 -9.69 -2.07
CA ALA A 89 -17.31 -10.03 -1.19
C ALA A 89 -17.18 -9.35 0.17
N SER A 90 -15.97 -9.33 0.76
CA SER A 90 -15.71 -8.61 2.01
C SER A 90 -16.04 -7.11 1.92
N ILE A 91 -15.74 -6.47 0.79
CA ILE A 91 -16.04 -5.05 0.54
C ILE A 91 -17.56 -4.82 0.38
N GLN A 92 -18.25 -5.72 -0.32
CA GLN A 92 -19.68 -5.66 -0.59
C GLN A 92 -20.53 -5.92 0.66
N ASP A 93 -20.15 -6.92 1.45
CA ASP A 93 -20.83 -7.31 2.70
C ASP A 93 -20.56 -6.31 3.84
N GLY A 94 -19.77 -5.27 3.58
CA GLY A 94 -19.39 -4.27 4.59
C GLY A 94 -18.56 -4.81 5.75
N THR A 95 -18.15 -6.09 5.67
CA THR A 95 -17.34 -6.77 6.68
C THR A 95 -15.87 -6.41 6.54
N ALA A 96 -15.46 -5.96 5.34
CA ALA A 96 -14.16 -5.35 5.14
C ALA A 96 -14.05 -4.12 6.05
N PRO A 97 -13.03 -4.06 6.93
CA PRO A 97 -12.88 -2.94 7.83
C PRO A 97 -12.51 -1.69 7.00
N LYS A 98 -13.53 -0.90 6.62
CA LYS A 98 -13.40 0.34 5.82
C LYS A 98 -12.36 1.30 6.38
N VAL A 99 -12.18 1.28 7.69
CA VAL A 99 -11.33 2.22 8.45
C VAL A 99 -9.96 1.62 8.77
N SER A 100 -9.80 0.29 8.83
CA SER A 100 -8.55 -0.32 9.32
C SER A 100 -7.50 -0.50 8.24
N ILE A 101 -7.87 -0.93 7.02
CA ILE A 101 -6.88 -1.08 5.93
C ILE A 101 -6.52 0.30 5.36
N LEU A 102 -7.51 1.18 5.14
CA LEU A 102 -7.30 2.53 4.66
C LEU A 102 -6.57 3.41 5.66
N GLY A 103 -6.92 3.30 6.95
CA GLY A 103 -6.25 3.99 8.05
C GLY A 103 -4.82 3.51 8.25
N ALA A 104 -4.56 2.20 8.19
CA ALA A 104 -3.20 1.67 8.29
C ALA A 104 -2.33 2.10 7.09
N VAL A 105 -2.86 2.07 5.87
CA VAL A 105 -2.13 2.50 4.66
C VAL A 105 -1.86 4.00 4.70
N GLY A 106 -2.85 4.81 5.08
CA GLY A 106 -2.70 6.26 5.24
C GLY A 106 -1.76 6.66 6.37
N PHE A 107 -1.84 5.98 7.52
CA PHE A 107 -0.94 6.19 8.66
C PHE A 107 0.50 5.80 8.32
N THR A 108 0.70 4.67 7.65
CA THR A 108 2.02 4.23 7.17
C THR A 108 2.57 5.19 6.11
N GLY A 109 1.73 5.69 5.21
CA GLY A 109 2.08 6.73 4.23
C GLY A 109 2.48 8.07 4.87
N GLY A 110 1.77 8.49 5.91
CA GLY A 110 2.09 9.67 6.72
C GLY A 110 3.43 9.52 7.46
N LEU A 111 3.67 8.36 8.07
CA LEU A 111 4.95 8.00 8.70
C LEU A 111 6.11 8.04 7.71
N LEU A 112 5.92 7.47 6.50
CA LEU A 112 6.92 7.52 5.43
C LEU A 112 7.17 8.95 4.93
N CYS A 113 6.13 9.79 4.86
CA CYS A 113 6.26 11.18 4.46
C CYS A 113 7.07 11.98 5.50
N ALA A 114 6.79 11.77 6.79
CA ALA A 114 7.57 12.37 7.89
C ALA A 114 9.04 11.92 7.87
N VAL A 115 9.29 10.62 7.64
CA VAL A 115 10.65 10.07 7.51
C VAL A 115 11.39 10.62 6.29
N GLY A 116 10.71 10.78 5.15
CA GLY A 116 11.29 11.31 3.92
C GLY A 116 11.67 12.79 4.01
N TYR A 117 10.90 13.60 4.75
CA TYR A 117 11.18 15.02 4.96
C TYR A 117 12.20 15.31 6.06
N GLN A 118 12.34 14.43 7.07
CA GLN A 118 13.33 14.57 8.15
C GLN A 118 14.75 14.09 7.79
N MET A 119 14.99 13.67 6.54
CA MET A 119 16.29 13.22 6.02
C MET A 119 16.98 14.29 5.14
N VAL A 120 16.43 15.50 5.10
CA VAL A 120 17.01 16.71 4.49
C VAL A 120 17.55 17.59 5.62
#